data_AF-A0A7C2ZKZ5-F1
#
_entry.id   AF-A0A7C2ZKZ5-F1
#
_cell.length_a   1.000
_cell.length_b   1.000
_cell.length_c   1.000
_cell.angle_alpha   90.00
_cell.angle_beta   90.00
_cell.angle_gamma   90.00
#
_symmetry.space_group_name_H-M   'P 1'
#
loop_
_entity.id
_entity.type
_entity.pdbx_description
1 polymer ?
#
loop_
_entity_poly.entity_id
_entity_poly.type
_entity_poly.pdbx_seq_one_letter_code
_entity_poly.pdbx_strand_id
1 'polypeptide(L)'
;MKTTLFTYRDGKLKISIKPNKQYLRSRPNKVRLLAGRLRHHRRTTTNREQAHNQLQEKVEGAEPRGWASFDVNLTNVTALINGKVVKYDLRQLYHIHRAYEEKRRRIQKLSKHKPRTAERLMQKYSRRERNRAKDLMHKLTARIAGEPKELQSGAILEDLKDIKSKVLHGTKGLNRRLSKWNARTFQLMLGYKLKWLGLPVKYVNPSYSSRTCPVCQATMVAYQGRLMKCKKCGFTADRDAVAVLNLRMWGSGVTPKALLEAYASMMGKRLVDQNPHLPIKAYQA
;
A
#
# COMPACT_ATOMS: atom_id res chain seq x y z
N MET A 1 28.15 12.63 23.14
CA MET A 1 26.75 12.74 22.67
C MET A 1 25.83 12.91 23.86
N LYS A 2 25.11 14.05 24.02
CA LYS A 2 24.14 14.22 25.12
C LYS A 2 22.83 13.51 24.76
N THR A 3 22.60 12.32 25.29
CA THR A 3 21.32 11.61 25.19
C THR A 3 20.26 12.33 26.02
N THR A 4 19.26 12.90 25.37
CA THR A 4 18.05 13.42 26.03
C THR A 4 17.34 12.27 26.74
N LEU A 5 17.42 12.23 28.08
CA LEU A 5 16.77 11.21 28.90
C LEU A 5 15.24 11.41 28.87
N PHE A 6 14.49 10.33 28.64
CA PHE A 6 13.04 10.31 28.76
C PHE A 6 12.61 9.18 29.69
N THR A 7 11.48 9.35 30.35
CA THR A 7 10.90 8.35 31.25
C THR A 7 9.41 8.29 30.96
N TYR A 8 8.87 7.08 30.79
CA TYR A 8 7.43 6.86 30.70
C TYR A 8 6.99 6.00 31.88
N ARG A 9 6.18 6.56 32.77
CA ARG A 9 5.58 5.87 33.93
C ARG A 9 4.16 6.38 34.13
N ASP A 10 3.22 5.47 34.43
CA ASP A 10 1.83 5.79 34.78
C ASP A 10 1.12 6.71 33.77
N GLY A 11 1.31 6.47 32.48
CA GLY A 11 0.68 7.29 31.42
C GLY A 11 1.36 8.63 31.16
N LYS A 12 2.43 8.98 31.89
CA LYS A 12 3.12 10.26 31.81
C LYS A 12 4.48 10.09 31.13
N LEU A 13 4.67 10.84 30.04
CA LEU A 13 5.95 10.98 29.36
C LEU A 13 6.70 12.19 29.94
N LYS A 14 7.86 11.95 30.53
CA LYS A 14 8.81 12.97 31.02
C LYS A 14 10.01 13.00 30.08
N ILE A 15 10.35 14.16 29.52
CA ILE A 15 11.51 14.33 28.62
C ILE A 15 12.40 15.41 29.22
N SER A 16 13.67 15.07 29.46
CA SER A 16 14.67 16.00 30.00
C SER A 16 15.19 16.93 28.92
N ILE A 17 14.75 18.20 28.94
CA ILE A 17 15.27 19.26 28.06
C ILE A 17 16.68 19.67 28.52
N LYS A 18 16.85 19.85 29.83
CA LYS A 18 18.16 20.04 30.49
C LYS A 18 18.29 19.00 31.60
N PRO A 19 19.33 18.14 31.59
CA PRO A 19 19.55 17.13 32.64
C PRO A 19 19.40 17.75 34.02
N ASN A 20 18.54 17.16 34.85
CA ASN A 20 18.28 17.58 36.24
C ASN A 20 17.82 19.04 36.43
N LYS A 21 17.40 19.74 35.36
CA LYS A 21 16.98 21.14 35.45
C LYS A 21 15.62 21.41 34.82
N GLN A 22 15.35 20.84 33.64
CA GLN A 22 14.14 21.18 32.89
C GLN A 22 13.55 19.96 32.21
N TYR A 23 12.25 19.77 32.40
CA TYR A 23 11.52 18.61 31.89
C TYR A 23 10.24 19.03 31.17
N LEU A 24 9.98 18.44 30.01
CA LEU A 24 8.66 18.43 29.40
C LEU A 24 7.87 17.25 29.98
N ARG A 25 6.67 17.50 30.50
CA ARG A 25 5.75 16.44 30.92
C ARG A 25 4.53 16.47 30.01
N SER A 26 4.13 15.32 29.47
CA SER A 26 2.87 15.20 28.75
C SER A 26 2.15 13.90 29.13
N ARG A 27 0.82 13.90 28.99
CA ARG A 27 -0.05 12.72 29.08
C ARG A 27 -0.60 12.44 27.69
N PRO A 28 0.15 11.76 26.79
CA PRO A 28 -0.30 11.63 25.43
C PRO A 28 -1.33 10.51 25.36
N ASN A 29 -2.58 10.84 25.00
CA ASN A 29 -3.63 9.85 24.75
C ASN A 29 -3.21 8.79 23.71
N LYS A 30 -2.28 9.13 22.80
CA LYS A 30 -1.69 8.21 21.80
C LYS A 30 -0.45 7.43 22.27
N VAL A 31 0.24 7.84 23.33
CA VAL A 31 1.43 7.11 23.83
C VAL A 31 1.03 5.94 24.73
N ARG A 32 -0.23 5.89 25.20
CA ARG A 32 -0.78 4.70 25.86
C ARG A 32 -0.70 3.43 24.98
N LEU A 33 -0.80 3.56 23.65
CA LEU A 33 -0.58 2.48 22.67
C LEU A 33 0.89 2.06 22.53
N LEU A 34 1.82 2.91 22.95
CA LEU A 34 3.27 2.76 22.78
C LEU A 34 3.97 2.41 24.12
N ALA A 35 3.28 2.58 25.25
CA ALA A 35 3.76 2.44 26.62
C ALA A 35 4.52 1.13 26.91
N GLY A 36 4.10 0.02 26.31
CA GLY A 36 4.74 -1.29 26.49
C GLY A 36 5.80 -1.65 25.45
N ARG A 37 6.02 -0.82 24.42
CA ARG A 37 6.84 -1.15 23.24
C ARG A 37 7.97 -0.15 22.95
N LEU A 38 7.95 1.02 23.59
CA LEU A 38 8.96 2.05 23.43
C LEU A 38 10.26 1.70 24.13
N ARG A 39 11.20 1.10 23.40
CA ARG A 39 12.52 0.73 23.94
C ARG A 39 13.53 1.87 23.84
N HIS A 40 13.47 2.73 22.81
CA HIS A 40 14.47 3.80 22.61
C HIS A 40 13.88 5.13 22.10
N HIS A 41 14.28 6.24 22.72
CA HIS A 41 14.07 7.58 22.20
C HIS A 41 15.25 7.98 21.33
N ARG A 42 14.97 8.43 20.11
CA ARG A 42 16.02 8.72 19.13
C ARG A 42 16.41 10.19 19.12
N ARG A 43 15.42 11.09 19.18
CA ARG A 43 15.65 12.53 19.11
C ARG A 43 14.43 13.32 19.58
N THR A 44 14.66 14.36 20.36
CA THR A 44 13.68 15.43 20.57
C THR A 44 14.11 16.65 19.76
N THR A 45 13.22 17.23 18.97
CA THR A 45 13.40 18.55 18.37
C THR A 45 12.29 19.46 18.84
N THR A 46 12.64 20.56 19.48
CA THR A 46 11.68 21.55 20.00
C THR A 46 11.74 22.82 19.17
N ASN A 47 10.59 23.43 18.90
CA ASN A 47 10.48 24.84 18.54
C ASN A 47 9.69 25.59 19.64
N ARG A 48 9.37 26.87 19.43
CA ARG A 48 8.63 27.69 20.42
C ARG A 48 7.25 27.14 20.81
N GLU A 49 6.62 26.32 19.96
CA GLU A 49 5.23 25.88 20.14
C GLU A 49 5.08 24.35 20.31
N GLN A 50 6.06 23.56 19.86
CA GLN A 50 5.95 22.12 19.71
C GLN A 50 7.24 21.39 20.05
N ALA A 51 7.09 20.24 20.70
CA ALA A 51 8.13 19.23 20.84
C ALA A 51 7.83 18.05 19.91
N HIS A 52 8.76 17.76 19.01
CA HIS A 52 8.70 16.60 18.14
C HIS A 52 9.62 15.51 18.67
N ASN A 53 9.03 14.40 19.10
CA ASN A 53 9.74 13.28 19.70
C ASN A 53 9.78 12.12 18.72
N GLN A 54 10.99 11.76 18.29
CA GLN A 54 11.24 10.57 17.50
C GLN A 54 11.49 9.39 18.44
N LEU A 55 10.65 8.38 18.29
CA LEU A 55 10.69 7.16 19.07
C LEU A 55 11.03 6.00 18.14
N GLN A 56 11.81 5.06 18.64
CA GLN A 56 12.21 3.86 17.94
C GLN A 56 11.74 2.63 18.72
N GLU A 57 10.99 1.78 18.03
CA GLU A 57 10.58 0.47 18.51
C GLU A 57 11.45 -0.57 17.81
N LYS A 58 12.08 -1.46 18.59
CA LYS A 58 12.67 -2.68 18.04
C LYS A 58 11.52 -3.65 17.84
N VAL A 59 11.10 -3.80 16.59
CA VAL A 59 10.11 -4.80 16.21
C VAL A 59 10.87 -6.07 15.82
N GLU A 60 10.66 -7.15 16.56
CA GLU A 60 11.14 -8.47 16.17
C GLU A 60 10.28 -8.97 15.00
N GLY A 61 10.94 -9.39 13.92
CA GLY A 61 10.23 -9.95 12.78
C GLY A 61 9.65 -11.31 13.17
N ALA A 62 8.34 -11.49 13.01
CA ALA A 62 7.72 -12.80 13.15
C ALA A 62 7.84 -13.57 11.83
N GLU A 63 8.10 -14.87 11.91
CA GLU A 63 7.91 -15.77 10.78
C GLU A 63 6.42 -15.76 10.41
N PRO A 64 6.07 -15.42 9.16
CA PRO A 64 4.68 -15.24 8.79
C PRO A 64 4.03 -16.60 8.55
N ARG A 65 2.81 -16.81 9.05
CA ARG A 65 2.02 -18.05 8.79
C ARG A 65 1.63 -18.22 7.32
N GLY A 66 1.72 -17.14 6.55
CA GLY A 66 1.45 -17.09 5.13
C GLY A 66 1.77 -15.72 4.58
N TRP A 67 1.42 -15.47 3.33
CA TRP A 67 1.59 -14.15 2.72
C TRP A 67 0.23 -13.59 2.25
N ALA A 68 0.22 -12.30 1.93
CA ALA A 68 -0.79 -11.66 1.12
C ALA A 68 -0.05 -11.00 -0.04
N SER A 69 -0.58 -11.02 -1.26
CA SER A 69 0.01 -10.29 -2.39
C SER A 69 -0.88 -9.13 -2.80
N PHE A 70 -0.27 -8.03 -3.25
CA PHE A 70 -0.99 -6.82 -3.65
C PHE A 70 -0.46 -6.28 -4.98
N ASP A 71 -1.40 -5.97 -5.87
CA ASP A 71 -1.20 -5.31 -7.16
C ASP A 71 -1.93 -3.95 -7.13
N VAL A 72 -1.22 -2.84 -7.40
CA VAL A 72 -1.79 -1.50 -7.24
C VAL A 72 -2.04 -0.85 -8.59
N ASN A 73 -3.30 -0.75 -8.98
CA ASN A 73 -3.72 -0.08 -10.21
C ASN A 73 -4.10 1.40 -9.97
N LEU A 74 -4.42 2.11 -11.05
CA LEU A 74 -4.81 3.52 -11.00
C LEU A 74 -6.10 3.75 -10.17
N THR A 75 -7.05 2.83 -10.25
CA THR A 75 -8.39 2.96 -9.66
C THR A 75 -8.75 1.84 -8.70
N ASN A 76 -7.87 0.88 -8.45
CA ASN A 76 -8.07 -0.14 -7.44
C ASN A 76 -6.74 -0.68 -6.89
N VAL A 77 -6.80 -1.37 -5.76
CA VAL A 77 -5.77 -2.31 -5.32
C VAL A 77 -6.40 -3.69 -5.37
N THR A 78 -5.79 -4.63 -6.08
CA THR A 78 -6.18 -6.04 -6.03
C THR A 78 -5.27 -6.75 -5.05
N ALA A 79 -5.84 -7.60 -4.20
CA ALA A 79 -5.09 -8.34 -3.20
C ALA A 79 -5.49 -9.81 -3.22
N LEU A 80 -4.54 -10.71 -2.96
CA LEU A 80 -4.82 -12.10 -2.60
C LEU A 80 -4.53 -12.27 -1.11
N ILE A 81 -5.58 -12.45 -0.32
CA ILE A 81 -5.51 -12.57 1.15
C ILE A 81 -6.29 -13.82 1.53
N ASN A 82 -5.66 -14.74 2.28
CA ASN A 82 -6.28 -15.99 2.71
C ASN A 82 -6.96 -16.79 1.58
N GLY A 83 -6.30 -16.87 0.41
CA GLY A 83 -6.84 -17.55 -0.78
C GLY A 83 -8.00 -16.84 -1.47
N LYS A 84 -8.39 -15.63 -1.04
CA LYS A 84 -9.45 -14.84 -1.66
C LYS A 84 -8.88 -13.63 -2.40
N VAL A 85 -9.38 -13.39 -3.61
CA VAL A 85 -9.06 -12.17 -4.36
C VAL A 85 -10.01 -11.06 -3.94
N VAL A 86 -9.47 -9.98 -3.40
CA VAL A 86 -10.21 -8.81 -2.91
C VAL A 86 -9.80 -7.58 -3.71
N LYS A 87 -10.78 -6.73 -4.09
CA LYS A 87 -10.50 -5.46 -4.78
C LYS A 87 -10.90 -4.28 -3.90
N TYR A 88 -9.94 -3.40 -3.64
CA TYR A 88 -10.14 -2.16 -2.89
C TYR A 88 -10.26 -0.98 -3.85
N ASP A 89 -11.32 -0.19 -3.73
CA ASP A 89 -11.58 0.93 -4.63
C ASP A 89 -10.64 2.13 -4.38
N LEU A 90 -10.04 2.67 -5.44
CA LEU A 90 -9.26 3.91 -5.46
C LEU A 90 -9.89 4.98 -6.37
N ARG A 91 -11.11 4.77 -6.90
CA ARG A 91 -11.80 5.76 -7.75
C ARG A 91 -11.91 7.11 -7.07
N GLN A 92 -12.25 7.15 -5.78
CA GLN A 92 -12.34 8.40 -5.03
C GLN A 92 -11.00 9.17 -5.03
N LEU A 93 -9.87 8.47 -4.88
CA LEU A 93 -8.53 9.06 -4.97
C LEU A 93 -8.26 9.63 -6.37
N TYR A 94 -8.62 8.88 -7.41
CA TYR A 94 -8.53 9.34 -8.79
C TYR A 94 -9.39 10.60 -9.03
N HIS A 95 -10.62 10.63 -8.52
CA HIS A 95 -11.52 11.79 -8.61
C HIS A 95 -10.95 13.01 -7.91
N ILE A 96 -10.33 12.85 -6.73
CA ILE A 96 -9.60 13.93 -6.04
C ILE A 96 -8.53 14.50 -6.98
N HIS A 97 -7.65 13.66 -7.54
CA HIS A 97 -6.60 14.16 -8.43
C HIS A 97 -7.14 14.85 -9.68
N ARG A 98 -8.22 14.32 -10.28
CA ARG A 98 -8.87 14.93 -11.44
C ARG A 98 -9.48 16.28 -11.11
N ALA A 99 -10.21 16.40 -10.00
CA ALA A 99 -10.82 17.65 -9.59
C ALA A 99 -9.79 18.75 -9.30
N TYR A 100 -8.68 18.39 -8.64
CA TYR A 100 -7.62 19.35 -8.33
C TYR A 100 -6.75 19.69 -9.55
N GLU A 101 -6.59 18.76 -10.50
CA GLU A 101 -5.99 19.04 -11.80
C GLU A 101 -6.77 20.12 -12.57
N GLU A 102 -8.10 20.03 -12.63
CA GLU A 102 -8.92 21.07 -13.27
C GLU A 102 -8.82 22.42 -12.56
N LYS A 103 -8.73 22.42 -11.22
CA LYS A 103 -8.46 23.66 -10.45
C LYS A 103 -7.10 24.25 -10.80
N ARG A 104 -6.04 23.43 -10.87
CA ARG A 104 -4.70 23.88 -11.28
C ARG A 104 -4.71 24.50 -12.67
N ARG A 105 -5.40 23.89 -13.62
CA ARG A 105 -5.55 24.42 -14.99
C ARG A 105 -6.16 25.81 -15.01
N ARG A 106 -7.22 26.05 -14.22
CA ARG A 106 -7.85 27.37 -14.10
C ARG A 106 -6.89 28.39 -13.46
N ILE A 107 -6.16 27.99 -12.43
CA ILE A 107 -5.17 28.85 -11.75
C ILE A 107 -4.00 29.20 -12.69
N GLN A 108 -3.55 28.27 -13.53
CA GLN A 108 -2.51 28.52 -14.55
C GLN A 108 -2.97 29.51 -15.63
N LYS A 109 -4.27 29.58 -15.95
CA LYS A 109 -4.79 30.65 -16.82
C LYS A 109 -4.77 32.00 -16.09
N LEU A 110 -5.17 32.00 -14.81
CA LEU A 110 -5.16 33.20 -13.97
C LEU A 110 -3.76 33.78 -13.75
N SER A 111 -2.71 32.94 -13.71
CA SER A 111 -1.34 33.40 -13.46
C SER A 111 -0.81 34.37 -14.51
N LYS A 112 -1.39 34.37 -15.73
CA LYS A 112 -1.06 35.34 -16.78
C LYS A 112 -1.44 36.78 -16.41
N HIS A 113 -2.50 36.96 -15.62
CA HIS A 113 -3.05 38.29 -15.30
C HIS A 113 -2.91 38.64 -13.81
N LYS A 114 -2.87 37.65 -12.92
CA LYS A 114 -2.78 37.85 -11.46
C LYS A 114 -1.78 36.87 -10.82
N PRO A 115 -0.47 37.02 -11.08
CA PRO A 115 0.56 36.05 -10.70
C PRO A 115 0.62 35.78 -9.18
N ARG A 116 0.64 36.83 -8.35
CA ARG A 116 0.66 36.71 -6.87
C ARG A 116 -0.55 35.95 -6.33
N THR A 117 -1.74 36.19 -6.90
CA THR A 117 -2.97 35.49 -6.50
C THR A 117 -2.93 34.03 -6.94
N ALA A 118 -2.49 33.77 -8.17
CA ALA A 118 -2.39 32.42 -8.72
C ALA A 118 -1.41 31.57 -7.91
N GLU A 119 -0.27 32.12 -7.51
CA GLU A 119 0.70 31.43 -6.66
C GLU A 119 0.08 31.04 -5.31
N ARG A 120 -0.54 31.98 -4.60
CA ARG A 120 -1.22 31.73 -3.32
C ARG A 120 -2.29 30.63 -3.45
N LEU A 121 -3.08 30.66 -4.52
CA LEU A 121 -4.10 29.64 -4.80
C LEU A 121 -3.46 28.28 -5.14
N MET A 122 -2.38 28.27 -5.93
CA MET A 122 -1.66 27.06 -6.29
C MET A 122 -1.12 26.35 -5.04
N GLN A 123 -0.50 27.10 -4.13
CA GLN A 123 -0.01 26.57 -2.86
C GLN A 123 -1.16 26.03 -1.99
N LYS A 124 -2.25 26.81 -1.85
CA LYS A 124 -3.44 26.42 -1.07
C LYS A 124 -4.05 25.11 -1.58
N TYR A 125 -4.29 25.00 -2.87
CA TYR A 125 -4.94 23.82 -3.45
C TYR A 125 -4.00 22.61 -3.55
N SER A 126 -2.70 22.82 -3.77
CA SER A 126 -1.71 21.72 -3.71
C SER A 126 -1.62 21.12 -2.31
N ARG A 127 -1.60 21.95 -1.25
CA ARG A 127 -1.63 21.47 0.14
C ARG A 127 -2.92 20.68 0.42
N ARG A 128 -4.07 21.19 -0.02
CA ARG A 128 -5.37 20.54 0.16
C ARG A 128 -5.46 19.19 -0.55
N GLU A 129 -5.05 19.09 -1.82
CA GLU A 129 -5.02 17.82 -2.56
C GLU A 129 -4.16 16.80 -1.84
N ARG A 130 -2.93 17.19 -1.48
CA ARG A 130 -1.97 16.32 -0.79
C ARG A 130 -2.57 15.78 0.51
N ASN A 131 -3.19 16.64 1.32
CA ASN A 131 -3.77 16.22 2.59
C ASN A 131 -4.95 15.26 2.40
N ARG A 132 -5.83 15.51 1.43
CA ARG A 132 -6.97 14.61 1.13
C ARG A 132 -6.52 13.25 0.60
N ALA A 133 -5.59 13.26 -0.36
CA ALA A 133 -5.00 12.03 -0.88
C ALA A 133 -4.30 11.25 0.23
N LYS A 134 -3.49 11.92 1.05
CA LYS A 134 -2.77 11.31 2.19
C LYS A 134 -3.73 10.71 3.22
N ASP A 135 -4.80 11.40 3.59
CA ASP A 135 -5.81 10.91 4.53
C ASP A 135 -6.49 9.62 4.02
N LEU A 136 -6.98 9.64 2.77
CA LEU A 136 -7.59 8.47 2.14
C LEU A 136 -6.63 7.28 2.12
N MET A 137 -5.37 7.51 1.73
CA MET A 137 -4.34 6.48 1.71
C MET A 137 -4.02 5.92 3.09
N HIS A 138 -3.96 6.76 4.14
CA HIS A 138 -3.76 6.28 5.50
C HIS A 138 -4.95 5.44 5.99
N LYS A 139 -6.19 5.85 5.72
CA LYS A 139 -7.38 5.06 6.09
C LYS A 139 -7.39 3.71 5.38
N LEU A 140 -7.18 3.72 4.07
CA LEU A 140 -7.17 2.50 3.27
C LEU A 140 -6.09 1.51 3.72
N THR A 141 -4.84 1.96 3.84
CA THR A 141 -3.73 1.09 4.25
C THR A 141 -3.83 0.65 5.70
N ALA A 142 -4.54 1.39 6.58
CA ALA A 142 -4.81 0.94 7.95
C ALA A 142 -5.82 -0.20 7.95
N ARG A 143 -6.91 -0.06 7.18
CA ARG A 143 -7.91 -1.11 6.99
C ARG A 143 -7.27 -2.38 6.42
N ILE A 144 -6.52 -2.24 5.32
CA ILE A 144 -5.85 -3.38 4.68
C ILE A 144 -4.85 -4.05 5.61
N ALA A 145 -4.10 -3.30 6.43
CA ALA A 145 -3.15 -3.90 7.37
C ALA A 145 -3.82 -4.71 8.50
N GLY A 146 -5.13 -4.56 8.71
CA GLY A 146 -5.90 -5.33 9.69
C GLY A 146 -5.95 -6.82 9.35
N GLU A 147 -6.22 -7.17 8.10
CA GLU A 147 -6.38 -8.59 7.70
C GLU A 147 -5.07 -9.39 7.82
N PRO A 148 -3.91 -8.92 7.31
CA PRO A 148 -2.64 -9.62 7.50
C PRO A 148 -2.23 -9.73 8.98
N LYS A 149 -2.67 -8.79 9.83
CA LYS A 149 -2.43 -8.84 11.27
C LYS A 149 -3.18 -9.99 11.92
N GLU A 150 -4.46 -10.14 11.61
CA GLU A 150 -5.30 -11.23 12.15
C GLU A 150 -4.79 -12.60 11.69
N LEU A 151 -4.35 -12.70 10.44
CA LEU A 151 -3.84 -13.93 9.85
C LEU A 151 -2.36 -14.22 10.16
N GLN A 152 -1.66 -13.28 10.82
CA GLN A 152 -0.20 -13.29 10.99
C GLN A 152 0.55 -13.55 9.67
N SER A 153 0.08 -12.93 8.59
CA SER A 153 0.65 -13.09 7.24
C SER A 153 1.54 -11.91 6.86
N GLY A 154 2.65 -12.18 6.19
CA GLY A 154 3.48 -11.14 5.55
C GLY A 154 2.82 -10.56 4.30
N ALA A 155 3.41 -9.52 3.71
CA ALA A 155 2.94 -8.96 2.44
C ALA A 155 3.99 -9.08 1.32
N ILE A 156 3.51 -9.38 0.12
CA ILE A 156 4.27 -9.34 -1.13
C ILE A 156 3.72 -8.18 -1.94
N LEU A 157 4.59 -7.23 -2.25
CA LEU A 157 4.30 -6.06 -3.07
C LEU A 157 5.11 -6.15 -4.36
N GLU A 158 4.59 -5.59 -5.44
CA GLU A 158 5.37 -5.38 -6.66
C GLU A 158 6.53 -4.39 -6.42
N ASP A 159 7.72 -4.67 -6.97
CA ASP A 159 8.82 -3.70 -7.00
C ASP A 159 8.56 -2.68 -8.10
N LEU A 160 8.11 -1.49 -7.71
CA LEU A 160 7.80 -0.38 -8.61
C LEU A 160 8.99 0.56 -8.84
N LYS A 161 10.22 0.15 -8.50
CA LYS A 161 11.42 0.90 -8.87
C LYS A 161 11.44 1.15 -10.38
N ASP A 162 11.83 2.37 -10.75
CA ASP A 162 12.04 2.79 -12.14
C ASP A 162 10.81 2.80 -13.07
N ILE A 163 9.60 2.56 -12.56
CA ILE A 163 8.41 2.69 -13.41
C ILE A 163 8.17 4.14 -13.82
N LYS A 164 8.51 5.11 -12.98
CA LYS A 164 8.44 6.52 -13.39
C LYS A 164 9.46 6.85 -14.47
N SER A 165 10.71 6.38 -14.40
CA SER A 165 11.73 6.63 -15.43
C SER A 165 11.38 5.97 -16.75
N LYS A 166 10.92 4.71 -16.73
CA LYS A 166 10.46 4.00 -17.94
C LYS A 166 9.29 4.68 -18.63
N VAL A 167 8.44 5.39 -17.89
CA VAL A 167 7.28 6.06 -18.48
C VAL A 167 7.45 7.56 -18.72
N LEU A 168 8.47 8.22 -18.17
CA LEU A 168 8.76 9.62 -18.48
C LEU A 168 9.06 9.86 -19.98
N HIS A 169 9.46 8.82 -20.72
CA HIS A 169 9.58 8.80 -22.19
C HIS A 169 8.26 8.55 -22.93
N GLY A 170 7.14 8.42 -22.22
CA GLY A 170 5.82 8.17 -22.78
C GLY A 170 5.10 9.42 -23.27
N THR A 171 3.93 9.22 -23.87
CA THR A 171 3.10 10.33 -24.39
C THR A 171 2.60 11.25 -23.26
N LYS A 172 2.34 12.52 -23.59
CA LYS A 172 1.77 13.52 -22.66
C LYS A 172 0.51 13.01 -21.95
N GLY A 173 -0.33 12.26 -22.65
CA GLY A 173 -1.55 11.65 -22.09
C GLY A 173 -1.24 10.57 -21.04
N LEU A 174 -0.25 9.71 -21.30
CA LEU A 174 0.18 8.67 -20.37
C LEU A 174 0.81 9.28 -19.11
N ASN A 175 1.70 10.27 -19.27
CA ASN A 175 2.31 11.02 -18.17
C ASN A 175 1.26 11.68 -17.28
N ARG A 176 0.23 12.27 -17.90
CA ARG A 176 -0.91 12.87 -17.18
C ARG A 176 -1.73 11.84 -16.39
N ARG A 177 -1.86 10.60 -16.87
CA ARG A 177 -2.58 9.53 -16.16
C ARG A 177 -1.75 9.01 -14.98
N LEU A 178 -0.47 8.78 -15.19
CA LEU A 178 0.43 8.21 -14.18
C LEU A 178 0.78 9.18 -13.06
N SER A 179 0.72 10.48 -13.30
CA SER A 179 0.86 11.48 -12.23
C SER A 179 -0.22 11.35 -11.14
N LYS A 180 -1.34 10.67 -11.45
CA LYS A 180 -2.45 10.40 -10.52
C LYS A 180 -2.32 9.05 -9.82
N TRP A 181 -1.34 8.23 -10.21
CA TRP A 181 -1.17 6.88 -9.68
C TRP A 181 -0.29 6.89 -8.43
N ASN A 182 -0.88 6.52 -7.30
CA ASN A 182 -0.25 6.61 -5.97
C ASN A 182 0.33 5.29 -5.47
N ALA A 183 0.76 4.39 -6.35
CA ALA A 183 1.21 3.06 -5.95
C ALA A 183 2.40 3.08 -5.00
N ARG A 184 3.43 3.90 -5.26
CA ARG A 184 4.56 4.04 -4.34
C ARG A 184 4.12 4.54 -2.95
N THR A 185 3.14 5.45 -2.89
CA THR A 185 2.58 5.94 -1.62
C THR A 185 1.83 4.82 -0.90
N PHE A 186 1.04 4.02 -1.62
CA PHE A 186 0.37 2.84 -1.08
C PHE A 186 1.38 1.88 -0.45
N GLN A 187 2.39 1.48 -1.21
CA GLN A 187 3.40 0.51 -0.79
C GLN A 187 4.20 0.98 0.41
N LEU A 188 4.61 2.26 0.42
CA LEU A 188 5.31 2.84 1.55
C LEU A 188 4.42 2.82 2.79
N MET A 189 3.15 3.21 2.65
CA MET A 189 2.22 3.29 3.77
C MET A 189 1.84 1.93 4.35
N LEU A 190 1.49 0.98 3.48
CA LEU A 190 1.20 -0.38 3.89
C LEU A 190 2.45 -1.05 4.46
N GLY A 191 3.59 -0.89 3.79
CA GLY A 191 4.87 -1.47 4.18
C GLY A 191 5.32 -1.05 5.56
N TYR A 192 5.27 0.25 5.91
CA TYR A 192 5.61 0.64 7.27
C TYR A 192 4.60 0.09 8.27
N LYS A 193 3.29 0.12 7.99
CA LYS A 193 2.28 -0.36 8.95
C LYS A 193 2.45 -1.83 9.28
N LEU A 194 2.72 -2.66 8.28
CA LEU A 194 3.00 -4.08 8.49
C LEU A 194 4.30 -4.30 9.27
N LYS A 195 5.37 -3.55 8.94
CA LYS A 195 6.61 -3.57 9.73
C LYS A 195 6.40 -3.17 11.18
N TRP A 196 5.56 -2.17 11.45
CA TRP A 196 5.17 -1.77 12.81
C TRP A 196 4.37 -2.85 13.54
N LEU A 197 3.73 -3.77 12.81
CA LEU A 197 3.01 -4.92 13.35
C LEU A 197 3.89 -6.18 13.47
N GLY A 198 5.18 -6.11 13.11
CA GLY A 198 6.09 -7.27 13.11
C GLY A 198 5.95 -8.19 11.91
N LEU A 199 5.18 -7.78 10.89
CA LEU A 199 4.92 -8.57 9.70
C LEU A 199 5.94 -8.25 8.60
N PRO A 200 6.55 -9.27 7.97
CA PRO A 200 7.53 -9.05 6.93
C PRO A 200 6.89 -8.56 5.63
N VAL A 201 7.66 -7.80 4.85
CA VAL A 201 7.24 -7.27 3.55
C VAL A 201 8.31 -7.59 2.52
N LYS A 202 7.93 -8.30 1.46
CA LYS A 202 8.77 -8.65 0.31
C LYS A 202 8.37 -7.83 -0.91
N TYR A 203 9.35 -7.48 -1.73
CA TYR A 203 9.14 -6.84 -3.02
C TYR A 203 9.52 -7.81 -4.14
N VAL A 204 8.68 -7.94 -5.17
CA VAL A 204 8.86 -8.88 -6.28
C VAL A 204 8.76 -8.14 -7.59
N ASN A 205 9.63 -8.45 -8.56
CA ASN A 205 9.56 -7.86 -9.89
C ASN A 205 8.20 -8.19 -10.55
N PRO A 206 7.37 -7.19 -10.91
CA PRO A 206 6.05 -7.44 -11.47
C PRO A 206 6.08 -7.84 -12.95
N SER A 207 7.24 -7.88 -13.60
CA SER A 207 7.37 -8.19 -15.02
C SER A 207 6.68 -9.51 -15.36
N TYR A 208 5.80 -9.45 -16.36
CA TYR A 208 4.98 -10.58 -16.84
C TYR A 208 3.97 -11.16 -15.84
N SER A 209 3.81 -10.59 -14.64
CA SER A 209 2.88 -11.08 -13.61
C SER A 209 1.44 -11.20 -14.10
N SER A 210 1.00 -10.30 -14.98
CA SER A 210 -0.35 -10.32 -15.56
C SER A 210 -0.49 -11.14 -16.85
N ARG A 211 0.61 -11.72 -17.35
CA ARG A 211 0.68 -12.44 -18.63
C ARG A 211 1.20 -13.88 -18.50
N THR A 212 1.63 -14.30 -17.32
CA THR A 212 2.09 -15.67 -17.07
C THR A 212 0.93 -16.49 -16.50
N CYS A 213 0.72 -17.70 -17.01
CA CYS A 213 -0.32 -18.58 -16.48
C CYS A 213 0.07 -19.07 -15.09
N PRO A 214 -0.76 -18.85 -14.05
CA PRO A 214 -0.46 -19.31 -12.69
C PRO A 214 -0.55 -20.83 -12.54
N VAL A 215 -1.01 -21.55 -13.57
CA VAL A 215 -1.12 -23.01 -13.58
C VAL A 215 0.09 -23.66 -14.23
N CYS A 216 0.33 -23.34 -15.51
CA CYS A 216 1.33 -24.03 -16.33
C CYS A 216 2.51 -23.16 -16.73
N GLN A 217 2.60 -21.92 -16.22
CA GLN A 217 3.65 -20.93 -16.52
C GLN A 217 3.77 -20.50 -17.99
N ALA A 218 2.90 -20.98 -18.88
CA ALA A 218 2.86 -20.51 -20.26
C ALA A 218 2.30 -19.09 -20.37
N THR A 219 2.69 -18.38 -21.43
CA THR A 219 2.18 -17.04 -21.72
C THR A 219 0.66 -17.08 -21.98
N MET A 220 -0.06 -16.15 -21.36
CA MET A 220 -1.48 -15.92 -21.55
C MET A 220 -1.73 -14.84 -22.58
N VAL A 221 -2.85 -14.96 -23.30
CA VAL A 221 -3.32 -13.97 -24.27
C VAL A 221 -4.55 -13.26 -23.74
N ALA A 222 -4.77 -12.02 -24.19
CA ALA A 222 -6.03 -11.34 -23.93
C ALA A 222 -7.17 -12.12 -24.61
N TYR A 223 -8.29 -12.28 -23.92
CA TYR A 223 -9.45 -13.00 -24.43
C TYR A 223 -10.63 -12.06 -24.65
N GLN A 224 -11.21 -11.53 -23.58
CA GLN A 224 -12.33 -10.58 -23.64
C GLN A 224 -12.23 -9.56 -22.51
N GLY A 225 -12.28 -8.27 -22.84
CA GLY A 225 -12.16 -7.19 -21.87
C GLY A 225 -10.90 -7.30 -21.02
N ARG A 226 -11.06 -7.60 -19.72
CA ARG A 226 -9.96 -7.78 -18.75
C ARG A 226 -9.53 -9.23 -18.57
N LEU A 227 -10.20 -10.20 -19.20
CA LEU A 227 -9.90 -11.62 -19.06
C LEU A 227 -8.66 -12.02 -19.88
N MET A 228 -7.84 -12.88 -19.28
CA MET A 228 -6.67 -13.52 -19.87
C MET A 228 -6.96 -15.01 -20.02
N LYS A 229 -6.57 -15.62 -21.13
CA LYS A 229 -6.70 -17.07 -21.39
C LYS A 229 -5.34 -17.69 -21.68
N CYS A 230 -5.06 -18.83 -21.07
CA CYS A 230 -3.89 -19.65 -21.40
C CYS A 230 -4.23 -20.60 -22.57
N LYS A 231 -3.47 -20.53 -23.66
CA LYS A 231 -3.66 -21.43 -24.80
C LYS A 231 -3.19 -22.87 -24.53
N LYS A 232 -2.30 -23.08 -23.56
CA LYS A 232 -1.73 -24.40 -23.23
C LYS A 232 -2.63 -25.24 -22.32
N CYS A 233 -3.22 -24.64 -21.29
CA CYS A 233 -4.03 -25.37 -20.29
C CYS A 233 -5.48 -24.89 -20.18
N GLY A 234 -5.91 -23.92 -21.00
CA GLY A 234 -7.29 -23.41 -21.00
C GLY A 234 -7.64 -22.45 -19.86
N PHE A 235 -6.81 -22.34 -18.81
CA PHE A 235 -7.07 -21.46 -17.65
C PHE A 235 -7.42 -20.03 -18.07
N THR A 236 -8.53 -19.52 -17.53
CA THR A 236 -9.05 -18.19 -17.84
C THR A 236 -9.38 -17.44 -16.55
N ALA A 237 -8.87 -16.21 -16.40
CA ALA A 237 -9.11 -15.38 -15.22
C ALA A 237 -8.94 -13.89 -15.52
N ASP A 238 -9.43 -13.02 -14.63
CA ASP A 238 -9.19 -11.57 -14.69
C ASP A 238 -7.69 -11.25 -14.57
N ARG A 239 -7.24 -10.28 -15.37
CA ARG A 239 -5.82 -9.87 -15.43
C ARG A 239 -5.24 -9.52 -14.06
N ASP A 240 -6.00 -8.86 -13.18
CA ASP A 240 -5.51 -8.45 -11.87
C ASP A 240 -5.41 -9.65 -10.92
N ALA A 241 -6.35 -10.59 -11.04
CA ALA A 241 -6.30 -11.86 -10.29
C ALA A 241 -5.06 -12.68 -10.67
N VAL A 242 -4.75 -12.77 -11.98
CA VAL A 242 -3.53 -13.41 -12.48
C VAL A 242 -2.28 -12.74 -11.90
N ALA A 243 -2.25 -11.40 -11.86
CA ALA A 243 -1.13 -10.65 -11.30
C ALA A 243 -0.88 -10.99 -9.83
N VAL A 244 -1.90 -10.93 -8.97
CA VAL A 244 -1.72 -11.23 -7.53
C VAL A 244 -1.38 -12.69 -7.26
N LEU A 245 -1.90 -13.64 -8.05
CA LEU A 245 -1.53 -15.05 -7.94
C LEU A 245 -0.05 -15.26 -8.24
N ASN A 246 0.44 -14.70 -9.36
CA ASN A 246 1.85 -14.81 -9.73
C ASN A 246 2.78 -14.09 -8.76
N LEU A 247 2.41 -12.88 -8.31
CA LEU A 247 3.18 -12.16 -7.28
C LEU A 247 3.29 -13.00 -6.00
N ARG A 248 2.20 -13.64 -5.57
CA ARG A 248 2.22 -14.53 -4.41
C ARG A 248 3.17 -15.71 -4.63
N MET A 249 3.01 -16.42 -5.74
CA MET A 249 3.82 -17.57 -6.10
C MET A 249 5.31 -17.23 -6.10
N TRP A 250 5.70 -16.17 -6.81
CA TRP A 250 7.09 -15.72 -6.91
C TRP A 250 7.66 -15.20 -5.59
N GLY A 251 6.88 -14.48 -4.80
CA GLY A 251 7.36 -13.91 -3.52
C GLY A 251 7.42 -14.90 -2.36
N SER A 252 6.61 -15.95 -2.39
CA SER A 252 6.62 -17.01 -1.38
C SER A 252 7.46 -18.22 -1.74
N GLY A 253 7.90 -18.34 -3.01
CA GLY A 253 8.68 -19.49 -3.49
C GLY A 253 7.87 -20.78 -3.61
N VAL A 254 6.54 -20.69 -3.54
CA VAL A 254 5.62 -21.84 -3.63
C VAL A 254 5.36 -22.14 -5.10
N THR A 255 5.30 -23.42 -5.47
CA THR A 255 5.04 -23.85 -6.84
C THR A 255 3.58 -23.61 -7.25
N PRO A 256 3.30 -23.41 -8.54
CA PRO A 256 1.94 -23.22 -9.06
C PRO A 256 0.96 -24.33 -8.65
N LYS A 257 1.42 -25.58 -8.57
CA LYS A 257 0.62 -26.75 -8.14
C LYS A 257 0.14 -26.64 -6.69
N ALA A 258 1.03 -26.30 -5.76
CA ALA A 258 0.69 -26.13 -4.34
C ALA A 258 -0.27 -24.96 -4.09
N LEU A 259 -0.17 -23.89 -4.89
CA LEU A 259 -1.11 -22.76 -4.82
C LEU A 259 -2.51 -23.16 -5.29
N LEU A 260 -2.60 -23.95 -6.36
CA LEU A 260 -3.87 -24.47 -6.89
C LEU A 260 -4.49 -25.52 -5.99
N GLU A 261 -3.68 -26.40 -5.39
CA GLU A 261 -4.12 -27.37 -4.39
C GLU A 261 -4.66 -26.69 -3.13
N ALA A 262 -4.00 -25.63 -2.65
CA ALA A 262 -4.52 -24.80 -1.56
C ALA A 262 -5.84 -24.11 -1.95
N TYR A 263 -5.97 -23.65 -3.20
CA TYR A 263 -7.20 -23.04 -3.72
C TYR A 263 -8.34 -24.06 -3.86
N ALA A 264 -8.06 -25.25 -4.37
CA ALA A 264 -9.01 -26.36 -4.52
C ALA A 264 -9.46 -26.91 -3.15
N SER A 265 -8.55 -26.95 -2.17
CA SER A 265 -8.84 -27.31 -0.78
C SER A 265 -9.74 -26.27 -0.10
N MET A 266 -9.51 -24.98 -0.33
CA MET A 266 -10.33 -23.88 0.21
C MET A 266 -11.73 -23.75 -0.44
N MET A 267 -11.90 -24.17 -1.69
CA MET A 267 -13.16 -24.06 -2.44
C MET A 267 -14.01 -25.35 -2.46
N GLY A 268 -13.49 -26.45 -1.87
CA GLY A 268 -14.14 -27.75 -1.84
C GLY A 268 -14.03 -28.52 -3.18
N LYS A 269 -13.82 -29.84 -3.11
CA LYS A 269 -13.56 -30.74 -4.26
C LYS A 269 -14.67 -30.82 -5.34
N ARG A 270 -15.79 -30.10 -5.22
CA ARG A 270 -16.96 -30.23 -6.11
C ARG A 270 -16.94 -29.36 -7.38
N LEU A 271 -15.89 -28.57 -7.61
CA LEU A 271 -15.79 -27.68 -8.77
C LEU A 271 -14.65 -28.04 -9.74
N VAL A 272 -13.94 -29.16 -9.51
CA VAL A 272 -12.79 -29.54 -10.34
C VAL A 272 -13.21 -30.44 -11.52
N ASP A 273 -14.28 -31.23 -11.37
CA ASP A 273 -14.59 -32.30 -12.33
C ASP A 273 -15.71 -32.01 -13.32
N GLN A 274 -16.40 -30.87 -13.23
CA GLN A 274 -17.39 -30.48 -14.23
C GLN A 274 -17.32 -28.98 -14.47
N ASN A 275 -16.84 -28.61 -15.67
CA ASN A 275 -16.83 -27.28 -16.29
C ASN A 275 -15.50 -26.47 -16.16
N PRO A 276 -14.75 -26.22 -17.27
CA PRO A 276 -13.51 -25.42 -17.27
C PRO A 276 -13.72 -23.91 -17.08
N HIS A 277 -14.93 -23.49 -16.72
CA HIS A 277 -15.29 -22.11 -16.43
C HIS A 277 -15.22 -21.88 -14.92
N LEU A 278 -14.07 -21.36 -14.45
CA LEU A 278 -13.92 -20.78 -13.12
C LEU A 278 -15.06 -19.77 -12.86
N PRO A 279 -16.02 -20.03 -11.94
CA PRO A 279 -16.98 -19.03 -11.55
C PRO A 279 -16.33 -18.19 -10.46
N ILE A 280 -15.43 -17.28 -10.83
CA ILE A 280 -15.00 -16.20 -9.93
C ILE A 280 -16.14 -15.17 -9.93
N LYS A 281 -17.22 -15.47 -9.20
CA LYS A 281 -18.26 -14.48 -8.91
C LYS A 281 -17.60 -13.38 -8.06
N ALA A 282 -17.42 -12.23 -8.68
CA ALA A 282 -17.06 -10.99 -7.99
C ALA A 282 -18.22 -10.64 -7.05
N TYR A 283 -18.01 -10.76 -5.74
CA TYR A 283 -18.94 -10.23 -4.77
C TYR A 283 -18.76 -8.71 -4.70
N GLN A 284 -19.79 -7.98 -5.14
CA GLN A 284 -20.03 -6.61 -4.70
C GLN A 284 -20.65 -6.68 -3.31
N ALA A 285 -20.01 -6.01 -2.35
CA ALA A 285 -20.63 -5.37 -1.19
C ALA A 285 -19.74 -4.19 -0.79
#